data_AF-A0A9Y3S3Y6-F1
#
_entry.id   AF-A0A9Y3S3Y6-F1
#
_cell.length_a   1.000
_cell.length_b   1.000
_cell.length_c   1.000
_cell.angle_alpha   90.00
_cell.angle_beta   90.00
_cell.angle_gamma   90.00
#
_symmetry.space_group_name_H-M   'P 1'
#
loop_
_entity.id
_entity.type
_entity.pdbx_description
1 polymer ?
#
loop_
_entity_poly.entity_id
_entity_poly.type
_entity_poly.pdbx_seq_one_letter_code
_entity_poly.pdbx_strand_id
1 'polypeptide(L)'
;MSCCIMWLLAAFCLSTVGSVPISPVGPFAGNVSLNATTTGGYESTTAATQRDYAFSLNPTMNTTSSAPGGATPLNYALNITSLAEDYATSFNDTHITSNTTGSAPGAAAPEPESSKNKSAETLKEFDQDMPVQEGDILIPESRNAVHTLWPDATTSYIITDELVSREAEIKAAFKMISDVTCIRFKKRDTESSYLKLVTGNGCASFVGCQGGAQQLFFASECTVGNLCHELLHALGLYHEHTREDRDKYVTVNWQNIVAGKENNFKVKHGNTQNLPYDLASIMHYGRDFFSTNGNPTVLPKQSGVEIGQRKHLSQLDIERLNKLYSCGKL
;
A
#
# COMPACT_ATOMS: atom_id res chain seq x y z
N MET A 1 3.51 61.79 -5.47
CA MET A 1 4.44 62.68 -4.73
C MET A 1 4.13 62.56 -3.23
N SER A 2 5.16 62.21 -2.45
CA SER A 2 5.35 62.26 -0.98
C SER A 2 4.31 61.58 -0.06
N CYS A 3 4.64 60.53 0.69
CA CYS A 3 5.57 60.37 1.85
C CYS A 3 5.09 60.98 3.18
N CYS A 4 4.88 60.13 4.18
CA CYS A 4 5.38 60.17 5.59
C CYS A 4 4.57 59.13 6.42
N ILE A 5 5.10 58.00 6.91
CA ILE A 5 6.02 57.78 8.06
C ILE A 5 5.40 58.22 9.41
N MET A 6 5.02 57.29 10.31
CA MET A 6 5.78 56.84 11.52
C MET A 6 4.93 56.15 12.64
N TRP A 7 5.31 54.92 13.01
CA TRP A 7 5.55 54.30 14.35
C TRP A 7 4.48 54.14 15.48
N LEU A 8 4.24 52.86 15.83
CA LEU A 8 4.44 52.13 17.12
C LEU A 8 4.03 52.71 18.51
N LEU A 9 3.27 51.91 19.28
CA LEU A 9 3.40 51.48 20.71
C LEU A 9 2.02 51.03 21.25
N ALA A 10 1.77 49.75 21.56
CA ALA A 10 2.13 48.95 22.77
C ALA A 10 1.11 49.00 23.92
N ALA A 11 0.47 47.84 24.12
CA ALA A 11 0.02 47.15 25.35
C ALA A 11 -0.47 47.95 26.58
N PHE A 12 -1.64 47.55 27.11
CA PHE A 12 -1.79 47.16 28.52
C PHE A 12 -2.98 46.20 28.69
N CYS A 13 -2.68 44.99 29.17
CA CYS A 13 -3.62 43.97 29.58
C CYS A 13 -3.54 43.92 31.12
N LEU A 14 -4.66 44.07 31.83
CA LEU A 14 -4.72 43.87 33.28
C LEU A 14 -5.67 42.72 33.62
N SER A 15 -5.09 41.82 34.39
CA SER A 15 -5.58 40.61 35.03
C SER A 15 -6.72 40.83 36.03
N THR A 16 -7.62 39.85 36.13
CA THR A 16 -8.11 39.38 37.45
C THR A 16 -8.09 37.86 37.49
N VAL A 17 -7.39 37.33 38.49
CA VAL A 17 -7.23 35.92 38.86
C VAL A 17 -8.12 35.68 40.07
N GLY A 18 -8.92 34.61 40.04
CA GLY A 18 -9.63 34.06 41.19
C GLY A 18 -9.00 32.72 41.58
N SER A 19 -8.54 32.62 42.82
CA SER A 19 -7.86 31.46 43.42
C SER A 19 -8.66 30.96 44.62
N VAL A 20 -8.95 29.66 44.75
CA VAL A 20 -9.06 28.92 46.03
C VAL A 20 -8.99 27.38 45.76
N PRO A 21 -8.71 26.49 46.76
CA PRO A 21 -7.39 25.94 47.02
C PRO A 21 -7.31 24.40 46.93
N ILE A 22 -6.09 23.88 46.85
CA ILE A 22 -5.73 22.46 46.92
C ILE A 22 -5.04 22.22 48.27
N SER A 23 -5.48 21.20 49.02
CA SER A 23 -4.76 20.70 50.21
C SER A 23 -4.03 19.40 49.89
N PRO A 24 -2.84 19.16 50.47
CA PRO A 24 -1.99 18.01 50.15
C PRO A 24 -2.19 16.85 51.13
N VAL A 25 -2.10 15.62 50.63
CA VAL A 25 -1.87 14.43 51.47
C VAL A 25 -0.52 13.84 51.08
N GLY A 26 0.38 13.78 52.07
CA GLY A 26 1.74 13.27 51.96
C GLY A 26 1.82 11.73 51.97
N PRO A 27 3.05 11.19 51.93
CA PRO A 27 3.34 9.82 51.49
C PRO A 27 3.35 8.82 52.64
N PHE A 28 2.87 7.60 52.39
CA PHE A 28 3.17 6.44 53.22
C PHE A 28 4.33 5.64 52.61
N ALA A 29 5.41 5.55 53.38
CA ALA A 29 6.50 4.63 53.18
C ALA A 29 6.14 3.24 53.74
N GLY A 30 6.59 2.20 53.06
CA GLY A 30 6.52 0.81 53.51
C GLY A 30 7.48 -0.07 52.73
N ASN A 31 8.71 -0.20 53.24
CA ASN A 31 9.67 -1.24 52.85
C ASN A 31 9.14 -2.62 53.28
N VAL A 32 9.23 -3.65 52.44
CA VAL A 32 9.73 -5.00 52.82
C VAL A 32 10.38 -5.67 51.60
N SER A 33 11.53 -6.29 51.88
CA SER A 33 12.53 -6.87 51.00
C SER A 33 12.19 -8.23 50.37
N LEU A 34 12.84 -8.45 49.22
CA LEU A 34 13.41 -9.68 48.63
C LEU A 34 13.21 -11.02 49.37
N ASN A 35 12.83 -12.06 48.61
CA ASN A 35 13.67 -13.26 48.46
C ASN A 35 13.29 -14.11 47.24
N ALA A 36 14.32 -14.54 46.52
CA ALA A 36 14.30 -15.53 45.46
C ALA A 36 14.49 -16.94 46.04
N THR A 37 13.90 -17.98 45.44
CA THR A 37 14.61 -19.21 45.01
C THR A 37 13.69 -20.23 44.31
N THR A 38 14.06 -20.57 43.06
CA THR A 38 14.18 -21.91 42.43
C THR A 38 13.33 -23.10 42.92
N THR A 39 12.68 -23.82 41.99
CA THR A 39 13.09 -25.14 41.40
C THR A 39 11.89 -25.91 40.82
N GLY A 40 12.15 -26.68 39.75
CA GLY A 40 11.58 -28.02 39.56
C GLY A 40 10.33 -28.16 38.68
N GLY A 41 10.51 -28.77 37.50
CA GLY A 41 9.41 -29.26 36.66
C GLY A 41 8.85 -30.61 37.11
N TYR A 42 7.76 -31.04 36.48
CA TYR A 42 7.51 -32.40 35.95
C TYR A 42 6.14 -32.42 35.21
N GLU A 43 5.98 -33.46 34.40
CA GLU A 43 5.06 -33.67 33.29
C GLU A 43 3.55 -33.85 33.60
N SER A 44 2.76 -33.75 32.52
CA SER A 44 1.74 -34.74 32.09
C SER A 44 0.25 -34.35 32.18
N THR A 45 -0.33 -34.22 30.98
CA THR A 45 -1.68 -34.65 30.53
C THR A 45 -2.92 -34.18 31.28
N THR A 46 -3.86 -33.57 30.53
CA THR A 46 -5.20 -34.15 30.27
C THR A 46 -5.97 -33.33 29.23
N ALA A 47 -6.62 -34.04 28.32
CA ALA A 47 -7.52 -33.54 27.30
C ALA A 47 -8.90 -33.22 27.86
N ALA A 48 -9.60 -32.24 27.28
CA ALA A 48 -11.05 -32.07 27.44
C ALA A 48 -11.69 -31.36 26.22
N THR A 49 -12.17 -32.21 25.31
CA THR A 49 -13.49 -32.16 24.63
C THR A 49 -14.01 -30.88 23.97
N GLN A 50 -14.04 -30.97 22.64
CA GLN A 50 -14.84 -30.28 21.64
C GLN A 50 -16.35 -30.51 21.85
N ARG A 51 -17.18 -29.46 21.70
CA ARG A 51 -18.65 -29.59 21.61
C ARG A 51 -19.08 -29.56 20.15
N ASP A 52 -19.64 -30.68 19.71
CA ASP A 52 -20.34 -30.85 18.45
C ASP A 52 -21.75 -30.25 18.53
N TYR A 53 -22.15 -29.52 17.48
CA TYR A 53 -23.56 -29.30 17.14
C TYR A 53 -23.84 -30.07 15.84
N ALA A 54 -24.43 -31.25 15.99
CA ALA A 54 -25.00 -32.03 14.90
C ALA A 54 -26.48 -31.66 14.74
N PHE A 55 -26.90 -31.23 13.55
CA PHE A 55 -28.30 -31.14 13.17
C PHE A 55 -28.63 -32.29 12.20
N SER A 56 -29.69 -33.01 12.55
CA SER A 56 -30.13 -34.29 12.00
C SER A 56 -30.71 -34.17 10.58
N LEU A 57 -30.37 -35.12 9.70
CA LEU A 57 -31.03 -35.40 8.43
C LEU A 57 -31.79 -36.72 8.52
N ASN A 58 -33.03 -36.76 8.01
CA ASN A 58 -33.68 -37.91 7.30
C ASN A 58 -35.20 -37.65 7.06
N PRO A 59 -35.90 -38.38 6.16
CA PRO A 59 -35.70 -38.42 4.70
C PRO A 59 -37.03 -38.44 3.87
N THR A 60 -36.89 -38.29 2.55
CA THR A 60 -37.70 -38.86 1.45
C THR A 60 -39.25 -38.82 1.45
N MET A 61 -39.82 -38.21 0.41
CA MET A 61 -40.87 -38.83 -0.43
C MET A 61 -40.81 -38.32 -1.88
N ASN A 62 -41.05 -39.26 -2.79
CA ASN A 62 -40.99 -39.16 -4.24
C ASN A 62 -42.40 -39.34 -4.80
N THR A 63 -42.88 -38.47 -5.69
CA THR A 63 -43.89 -38.83 -6.72
C THR A 63 -43.79 -37.92 -7.95
N THR A 64 -43.81 -38.59 -9.09
CA THR A 64 -43.84 -38.20 -10.50
C THR A 64 -45.04 -37.33 -10.94
N SER A 65 -44.85 -36.40 -11.89
CA SER A 65 -45.39 -36.50 -13.28
C SER A 65 -45.46 -35.15 -14.04
N SER A 66 -45.11 -35.23 -15.33
CA SER A 66 -45.58 -34.43 -16.49
C SER A 66 -45.29 -32.92 -16.59
N ALA A 67 -44.38 -32.57 -17.52
CA ALA A 67 -44.39 -31.31 -18.29
C ALA A 67 -45.38 -31.42 -19.47
N PRO A 68 -45.81 -30.30 -20.12
CA PRO A 68 -44.96 -29.67 -21.13
C PRO A 68 -45.06 -28.14 -21.28
N GLY A 69 -44.04 -27.55 -21.92
CA GLY A 69 -43.99 -26.17 -22.43
C GLY A 69 -43.13 -25.27 -21.53
N GLY A 70 -42.02 -24.66 -21.94
CA GLY A 70 -41.53 -24.34 -23.28
C GLY A 70 -41.01 -22.91 -23.23
N ALA A 71 -39.75 -22.71 -22.85
CA ALA A 71 -38.94 -21.51 -23.13
C ALA A 71 -37.54 -21.64 -22.50
N THR A 72 -36.50 -21.68 -23.33
CA THR A 72 -35.12 -21.28 -23.01
C THR A 72 -34.53 -20.65 -24.28
N PRO A 73 -33.48 -19.81 -24.23
CA PRO A 73 -32.80 -19.23 -23.04
C PRO A 73 -32.54 -17.71 -23.18
N LEU A 74 -32.18 -17.04 -22.07
CA LEU A 74 -31.35 -15.83 -22.13
C LEU A 74 -30.10 -16.07 -21.28
N ASN A 75 -29.03 -16.50 -21.96
CA ASN A 75 -27.66 -16.45 -21.46
C ASN A 75 -27.17 -15.00 -21.54
N TYR A 76 -26.97 -14.35 -20.40
CA TYR A 76 -26.14 -13.15 -20.34
C TYR A 76 -24.68 -13.58 -20.18
N ALA A 77 -24.03 -13.87 -21.30
CA ALA A 77 -22.58 -13.85 -21.40
C ALA A 77 -22.18 -12.42 -21.80
N LEU A 78 -21.61 -11.65 -20.87
CA LEU A 78 -21.02 -10.36 -21.18
C LEU A 78 -19.68 -10.57 -21.87
N ASN A 79 -19.68 -10.33 -23.18
CA ASN A 79 -18.53 -10.36 -24.06
C ASN A 79 -17.84 -8.98 -23.99
N ILE A 80 -16.75 -8.85 -23.23
CA ILE A 80 -15.95 -7.61 -23.20
C ILE A 80 -14.77 -7.78 -24.16
N THR A 81 -15.04 -7.55 -25.45
CA THR A 81 -14.01 -7.34 -26.48
C THR A 81 -14.52 -6.29 -27.46
N SER A 82 -14.34 -5.02 -27.11
CA SER A 82 -14.15 -3.91 -28.05
C SER A 82 -13.99 -2.66 -27.20
N LEU A 83 -12.79 -2.07 -27.21
CA LEU A 83 -12.41 -0.68 -26.85
C LEU A 83 -10.93 -0.69 -26.43
N ALA A 84 -10.06 -1.14 -27.35
CA ALA A 84 -8.60 -1.00 -27.23
C ALA A 84 -7.93 -1.07 -28.61
N GLU A 85 -8.51 -0.40 -29.60
CA GLU A 85 -7.85 -0.14 -30.88
C GLU A 85 -8.10 1.34 -31.17
N ASP A 86 -7.12 2.17 -30.82
CA ASP A 86 -6.82 3.47 -31.45
C ASP A 86 -5.85 4.22 -30.55
N TYR A 87 -4.55 3.88 -30.62
CA TYR A 87 -3.43 4.79 -30.34
C TYR A 87 -2.12 4.12 -30.77
N ALA A 88 -1.96 3.90 -32.07
CA ALA A 88 -0.71 3.41 -32.65
C ALA A 88 -0.52 3.92 -34.07
N THR A 89 -0.30 5.22 -34.26
CA THR A 89 0.31 5.75 -35.49
C THR A 89 1.01 7.07 -35.22
N SER A 90 2.36 7.04 -35.19
CA SER A 90 3.25 8.10 -35.70
C SER A 90 4.70 7.85 -35.22
N PHE A 91 5.36 6.84 -35.78
CA PHE A 91 6.80 6.85 -35.94
C PHE A 91 7.08 7.32 -37.36
N ASN A 92 7.83 8.40 -37.51
CA ASN A 92 8.44 8.75 -38.79
C ASN A 92 9.93 9.00 -38.56
N ASP A 93 10.72 8.24 -39.31
CA ASP A 93 12.17 8.24 -39.36
C ASP A 93 12.74 9.62 -39.71
N THR A 94 13.85 9.98 -39.05
CA THR A 94 14.89 10.78 -39.69
C THR A 94 16.27 10.22 -39.33
N HIS A 95 16.81 9.46 -40.30
CA HIS A 95 18.24 9.20 -40.42
C HIS A 95 18.97 10.53 -40.67
N ILE A 96 19.89 10.91 -39.80
CA ILE A 96 20.95 11.86 -40.12
C ILE A 96 22.29 11.22 -39.79
N THR A 97 23.07 11.01 -40.83
CA THR A 97 24.49 10.64 -40.79
C THR A 97 25.35 11.85 -40.50
N SER A 98 26.31 11.74 -39.59
CA SER A 98 27.57 12.49 -39.68
C SER A 98 28.71 11.70 -39.06
N ASN A 99 29.82 11.68 -39.79
CA ASN A 99 31.04 10.95 -39.54
C ASN A 99 32.14 12.02 -39.35
N THR A 100 32.88 12.01 -38.25
CA THR A 100 34.19 12.69 -38.17
C THR A 100 35.08 12.10 -37.09
N THR A 101 36.33 11.89 -37.48
CA THR A 101 37.48 11.28 -36.81
C THR A 101 38.19 12.20 -35.81
N GLY A 102 38.82 11.63 -34.78
CA GLY A 102 39.90 12.29 -34.02
C GLY A 102 40.30 11.54 -32.74
N SER A 103 41.51 10.98 -32.72
CA SER A 103 42.12 10.28 -31.57
C SER A 103 42.87 11.22 -30.61
N ALA A 104 42.72 11.05 -29.29
CA ALA A 104 43.77 11.09 -28.25
C ALA A 104 43.17 10.96 -26.83
N PRO A 105 43.94 10.50 -25.80
CA PRO A 105 43.47 9.60 -24.76
C PRO A 105 43.32 10.23 -23.36
N GLY A 106 42.60 9.52 -22.47
CA GLY A 106 42.73 9.69 -21.03
C GLY A 106 41.53 10.35 -20.33
N ALA A 107 40.43 9.62 -20.20
CA ALA A 107 39.44 9.87 -19.17
C ALA A 107 38.92 8.51 -18.69
N ALA A 108 38.89 8.32 -17.37
CA ALA A 108 38.33 7.13 -16.75
C ALA A 108 36.95 6.83 -17.36
N ALA A 109 36.75 5.56 -17.75
CA ALA A 109 35.46 5.12 -18.25
C ALA A 109 34.39 5.44 -17.21
N PRO A 110 33.30 6.16 -17.57
CA PRO A 110 32.16 6.24 -16.69
C PRO A 110 31.67 4.80 -16.48
N GLU A 111 31.45 4.42 -15.22
CA GLU A 111 30.78 3.16 -14.89
C GLU A 111 29.48 3.08 -15.69
N PRO A 112 29.13 1.91 -16.25
CA PRO A 112 27.92 1.80 -17.03
C PRO A 112 26.73 2.08 -16.10
N GLU A 113 26.11 3.25 -16.23
CA GLU A 113 24.81 3.51 -15.64
C GLU A 113 23.84 2.47 -16.21
N SER A 114 23.53 1.47 -15.39
CA SER A 114 22.49 0.49 -15.63
C SER A 114 21.14 1.20 -15.61
N SER A 115 20.79 1.85 -16.73
CA SER A 115 19.51 2.54 -16.95
C SER A 115 18.37 1.60 -17.34
N LYS A 116 18.59 0.29 -17.33
CA LYS A 116 17.56 -0.70 -17.68
C LYS A 116 16.90 -1.21 -16.39
N ASN A 117 15.59 -0.93 -16.27
CA ASN A 117 14.64 -1.39 -15.24
C ASN A 117 14.62 -0.65 -13.89
N LYS A 118 14.44 0.68 -13.90
CA LYS A 118 13.91 1.38 -12.71
C LYS A 118 12.39 1.43 -12.80
N SER A 119 11.67 0.80 -11.87
CA SER A 119 10.22 1.00 -11.75
C SER A 119 9.92 2.33 -11.05
N ALA A 120 8.70 2.85 -11.24
CA ALA A 120 8.26 4.11 -10.64
C ALA A 120 8.30 4.09 -9.08
N GLU A 121 8.25 2.89 -8.48
CA GLU A 121 8.37 2.66 -7.02
C GLU A 121 9.84 2.51 -6.55
N THR A 122 10.80 2.52 -7.47
CA THR A 122 12.24 2.36 -7.17
C THR A 122 13.08 3.57 -7.58
N LEU A 123 12.43 4.65 -8.03
CA LEU A 123 13.11 5.86 -8.46
C LEU A 123 13.92 6.45 -7.30
N LYS A 124 15.17 6.78 -7.60
CA LYS A 124 16.24 7.13 -6.63
C LYS A 124 15.99 8.46 -5.90
N GLU A 125 14.85 9.11 -6.15
CA GLU A 125 14.59 10.52 -5.85
C GLU A 125 13.63 10.76 -4.69
N PHE A 126 13.05 9.74 -4.06
CA PHE A 126 12.33 9.92 -2.78
C PHE A 126 13.26 10.14 -1.57
N ASP A 127 14.58 10.19 -1.80
CA ASP A 127 15.61 10.31 -0.74
C ASP A 127 15.83 11.77 -0.27
N GLN A 128 15.16 12.76 -0.85
CA GLN A 128 15.23 14.14 -0.40
C GLN A 128 13.90 14.55 0.25
N ASP A 129 13.93 14.51 1.59
CA ASP A 129 12.97 15.04 2.57
C ASP A 129 11.99 14.07 3.25
N MET A 130 11.66 12.89 2.71
CA MET A 130 10.84 11.89 3.43
C MET A 130 11.39 10.47 3.35
N PRO A 131 11.69 9.82 4.49
CA PRO A 131 12.20 8.44 4.48
C PRO A 131 11.12 7.47 3.98
N VAL A 132 11.46 6.70 2.94
CA VAL A 132 10.64 5.62 2.39
C VAL A 132 11.13 4.26 2.89
N GLN A 133 10.19 3.43 3.32
CA GLN A 133 10.36 2.01 3.64
C GLN A 133 9.89 1.18 2.44
N GLU A 134 10.60 0.10 2.11
CA GLU A 134 10.17 -0.76 0.99
C GLU A 134 9.91 0.05 -0.29
N GLY A 135 10.76 1.04 -0.58
CA GLY A 135 10.70 1.82 -1.82
C GLY A 135 9.65 2.93 -1.89
N ASP A 136 8.40 2.63 -1.50
CA ASP A 136 7.22 3.47 -1.74
C ASP A 136 6.33 3.65 -0.49
N ILE A 137 6.65 3.01 0.65
CA ILE A 137 5.92 3.22 1.90
C ILE A 137 6.49 4.42 2.66
N LEU A 138 5.70 5.48 2.75
CA LEU A 138 6.03 6.66 3.56
C LEU A 138 6.00 6.33 5.06
N ILE A 139 7.01 6.79 5.79
CA ILE A 139 7.10 6.64 7.25
C ILE A 139 6.57 7.92 7.92
N PRO A 140 5.60 7.86 8.85
CA PRO A 140 5.12 9.05 9.55
C PRO A 140 6.21 9.73 10.37
N GLU A 141 6.23 11.07 10.36
CA GLU A 141 7.14 11.86 11.21
C GLU A 141 6.75 11.81 12.70
N SER A 142 5.46 11.58 12.98
CA SER A 142 4.90 11.48 14.34
C SER A 142 5.07 10.08 14.91
N ARG A 143 5.77 9.96 16.04
CA ARG A 143 5.99 8.69 16.77
C ARG A 143 4.83 8.23 17.67
N ASN A 144 3.76 9.03 17.79
CA ASN A 144 2.71 8.85 18.81
C ASN A 144 1.28 8.68 18.27
N ALA A 145 1.05 8.70 16.95
CA ALA A 145 -0.30 8.65 16.36
C ALA A 145 -0.68 7.25 15.85
N VAL A 146 -1.96 6.90 15.99
CA VAL A 146 -2.50 5.55 15.78
C VAL A 146 -2.62 5.23 14.28
N HIS A 147 -2.04 4.11 13.85
CA HIS A 147 -2.34 3.52 12.55
C HIS A 147 -3.72 2.85 12.60
N THR A 148 -4.67 3.37 11.84
CA THR A 148 -6.05 2.85 11.81
C THR A 148 -6.55 2.69 10.38
N LEU A 149 -7.64 1.94 10.20
CA LEU A 149 -8.33 1.86 8.92
C LEU A 149 -9.18 3.12 8.70
N TRP A 150 -9.47 3.42 7.44
CA TRP A 150 -10.44 4.46 7.10
C TRP A 150 -11.83 4.11 7.66
N PRO A 151 -12.50 5.03 8.39
CA PRO A 151 -13.82 4.75 8.95
C PRO A 151 -14.85 4.48 7.85
N ASP A 152 -15.81 3.62 8.16
CA ASP A 152 -16.94 3.27 7.28
C ASP A 152 -16.53 2.81 5.87
N ALA A 153 -15.32 2.23 5.75
CA ALA A 153 -14.71 1.85 4.48
C ALA A 153 -14.69 2.99 3.44
N THR A 154 -14.69 4.25 3.89
CA THR A 154 -14.79 5.41 3.02
C THR A 154 -13.59 6.31 3.17
N THR A 155 -12.88 6.53 2.08
CA THR A 155 -11.70 7.39 2.00
C THR A 155 -12.06 8.72 1.32
N SER A 156 -11.99 9.82 2.07
CA SER A 156 -12.08 11.16 1.50
C SER A 156 -10.80 11.53 0.76
N TYR A 157 -10.91 12.27 -0.34
CA TYR A 157 -9.75 12.71 -1.12
C TYR A 157 -9.87 14.12 -1.68
N ILE A 158 -8.71 14.76 -1.93
CA ILE A 158 -8.56 15.93 -2.79
C ILE A 158 -7.50 15.64 -3.85
N ILE A 159 -7.65 16.26 -5.02
CA ILE A 159 -6.68 16.22 -6.13
C ILE A 159 -6.09 17.62 -6.23
N THR A 160 -4.76 17.76 -6.19
CA THR A 160 -4.13 19.07 -6.40
C THR A 160 -4.19 19.50 -7.87
N ASP A 161 -4.03 20.80 -8.11
CA ASP A 161 -4.16 21.39 -9.45
C ASP A 161 -3.24 20.73 -10.48
N GLU A 162 -2.06 20.28 -10.07
CA GLU A 162 -1.08 19.59 -10.93
C GLU A 162 -1.58 18.23 -11.45
N LEU A 163 -2.55 17.60 -10.79
CA LEU A 163 -3.09 16.30 -11.14
C LEU A 163 -4.50 16.36 -11.75
N VAL A 164 -5.07 17.55 -11.95
CA VAL A 164 -6.43 17.70 -12.52
C VAL A 164 -6.53 17.06 -13.90
N SER A 165 -5.48 17.19 -14.74
CA SER A 165 -5.42 16.57 -16.08
C SER A 165 -5.46 15.04 -16.04
N ARG A 166 -5.15 14.42 -14.89
CA ARG A 166 -5.12 12.97 -14.66
C ARG A 166 -6.29 12.47 -13.81
N GLU A 167 -7.33 13.28 -13.57
CA GLU A 167 -8.50 12.88 -12.75
C GLU A 167 -9.18 11.60 -13.29
N ALA A 168 -9.15 11.37 -14.60
CA ALA A 168 -9.69 10.14 -15.21
C ALA A 168 -8.92 8.89 -14.76
N GLU A 169 -7.59 8.93 -14.73
CA GLU A 169 -6.73 7.83 -14.26
C GLU A 169 -6.95 7.57 -12.76
N ILE A 170 -7.06 8.64 -11.97
CA ILE A 170 -7.35 8.56 -10.54
C ILE A 170 -8.69 7.85 -10.29
N LYS A 171 -9.74 8.25 -11.01
CA LYS A 171 -11.05 7.59 -10.92
C LYS A 171 -11.02 6.15 -11.41
N ALA A 172 -10.21 5.83 -12.41
CA ALA A 172 -10.03 4.45 -12.86
C ALA A 172 -9.41 3.58 -11.76
N ALA A 173 -8.37 4.06 -11.07
CA ALA A 173 -7.76 3.35 -9.93
C ALA A 173 -8.76 3.18 -8.77
N PHE A 174 -9.57 4.20 -8.46
CA PHE A 174 -10.65 4.07 -7.48
C PHE A 174 -11.66 2.98 -7.86
N LYS A 175 -12.02 2.86 -9.14
CA LYS A 175 -12.96 1.84 -9.64
C LYS A 175 -12.38 0.42 -9.56
N MET A 176 -11.08 0.24 -9.76
CA MET A 176 -10.43 -1.07 -9.58
C MET A 176 -10.71 -1.67 -8.20
N ILE A 177 -10.83 -0.83 -7.17
CA ILE A 177 -11.11 -1.25 -5.79
C ILE A 177 -12.62 -1.22 -5.48
N SER A 178 -13.30 -0.12 -5.80
CA SER A 178 -14.68 0.11 -5.38
C SER A 178 -15.72 -0.75 -6.11
N ASP A 179 -15.41 -1.27 -7.30
CA ASP A 179 -16.31 -2.16 -8.04
C ASP A 179 -16.37 -3.58 -7.46
N VAL A 180 -15.33 -3.99 -6.70
CA VAL A 180 -15.17 -5.37 -6.20
C VAL A 180 -15.10 -5.45 -4.67
N THR A 181 -15.23 -4.32 -3.98
CA THR A 181 -15.25 -4.23 -2.52
C THR A 181 -16.35 -3.28 -2.03
N CYS A 182 -16.54 -3.19 -0.72
CA CYS A 182 -17.38 -2.16 -0.10
C CYS A 182 -16.69 -0.80 0.06
N ILE A 183 -15.40 -0.69 -0.30
CA ILE A 183 -14.61 0.53 -0.08
C ILE A 183 -15.05 1.62 -1.06
N ARG A 184 -15.18 2.86 -0.58
CA ARG A 184 -15.63 4.00 -1.38
C ARG A 184 -14.66 5.17 -1.29
N PHE A 185 -14.52 5.89 -2.39
CA PHE A 185 -13.74 7.12 -2.47
C PHE A 185 -14.67 8.29 -2.71
N LYS A 186 -14.59 9.33 -1.87
CA LYS A 186 -15.40 10.54 -2.02
C LYS A 186 -14.55 11.79 -2.05
N LYS A 187 -14.94 12.79 -2.84
CA LYS A 187 -14.33 14.12 -2.75
C LYS A 187 -14.55 14.62 -1.32
N ARG A 188 -13.48 15.13 -0.71
CA ARG A 188 -13.50 15.67 0.63
C ARG A 188 -14.44 16.87 0.70
N ASP A 189 -15.22 16.94 1.78
CA ASP A 189 -15.95 18.13 2.19
C ASP A 189 -15.30 18.70 3.46
N THR A 190 -15.76 18.28 4.64
CA THR A 190 -15.26 18.75 5.93
C THR A 190 -14.42 17.73 6.69
N GLU A 191 -14.14 16.54 6.12
CA GLU A 191 -13.44 15.49 6.86
C GLU A 191 -12.04 15.94 7.28
N SER A 192 -11.66 15.66 8.53
CA SER A 192 -10.34 15.99 9.06
C SER A 192 -9.25 15.11 8.45
N SER A 193 -9.57 13.83 8.20
CA SER A 193 -8.65 12.85 7.64
C SER A 193 -8.99 12.58 6.18
N TYR A 194 -8.01 12.70 5.28
CA TYR A 194 -8.23 12.55 3.84
C TYR A 194 -6.91 12.32 3.08
N LEU A 195 -7.01 11.71 1.91
CA LEU A 195 -5.91 11.61 0.94
C LEU A 195 -5.76 12.91 0.17
N LYS A 196 -4.55 13.47 0.17
CA LYS A 196 -4.14 14.56 -0.71
C LYS A 196 -3.30 13.96 -1.83
N LEU A 197 -3.90 13.74 -3.01
CA LEU A 197 -3.18 13.25 -4.18
C LEU A 197 -2.33 14.38 -4.74
N VAL A 198 -1.02 14.14 -4.83
CA VAL A 198 -0.01 15.11 -5.27
C VAL A 198 0.90 14.49 -6.33
N THR A 199 1.50 15.33 -7.18
CA THR A 199 2.60 14.88 -8.04
C THR A 199 3.91 14.76 -7.24
N GLY A 200 4.90 14.04 -7.79
CA GLY A 200 6.24 13.87 -7.22
C GLY A 200 7.19 13.24 -8.24
N ASN A 201 8.24 12.57 -7.75
CA ASN A 201 9.25 11.88 -8.58
C ASN A 201 9.09 10.35 -8.57
N GLY A 202 7.93 9.87 -8.10
CA GLY A 202 7.60 8.44 -8.02
C GLY A 202 6.20 8.23 -7.46
N CYS A 203 5.88 6.96 -7.21
CA CYS A 203 4.63 6.55 -6.56
C CYS A 203 4.95 6.18 -5.11
N ALA A 204 4.17 6.70 -4.16
CA ALA A 204 4.36 6.42 -2.74
C ALA A 204 3.12 6.77 -1.92
N SER A 205 2.94 6.07 -0.81
CA SER A 205 1.80 6.23 0.09
C SER A 205 2.13 5.81 1.52
N PHE A 206 1.37 6.32 2.48
CA PHE A 206 1.42 5.80 3.85
C PHE A 206 0.60 4.51 3.95
N VAL A 207 0.93 3.65 4.91
CA VAL A 207 0.10 2.46 5.19
C VAL A 207 -1.01 2.77 6.20
N GLY A 208 -2.26 2.71 5.74
CA GLY A 208 -3.45 3.00 6.53
C GLY A 208 -3.78 4.51 6.64
N CYS A 209 -4.81 4.81 7.43
CA CYS A 209 -5.22 6.17 7.77
C CYS A 209 -4.31 6.73 8.87
N GLN A 210 -3.55 7.77 8.55
CA GLN A 210 -2.61 8.43 9.47
C GLN A 210 -3.30 9.48 10.36
N GLY A 211 -4.52 9.90 9.99
CA GLY A 211 -5.17 11.08 10.54
C GLY A 211 -4.69 12.37 9.86
N GLY A 212 -5.59 13.34 9.70
CA GLY A 212 -5.26 14.60 9.02
C GLY A 212 -5.11 14.46 7.51
N ALA A 213 -4.49 15.46 6.89
CA ALA A 213 -4.14 15.41 5.47
C ALA A 213 -2.92 14.50 5.29
N GLN A 214 -3.05 13.39 4.55
CA GLN A 214 -1.91 12.53 4.21
C GLN A 214 -1.69 12.52 2.70
N GLN A 215 -0.42 12.63 2.29
CA GLN A 215 -0.05 12.64 0.87
C GLN A 215 -0.10 11.24 0.28
N LEU A 216 -0.50 11.18 -1.00
CA LEU A 216 -0.30 10.03 -1.88
C LEU A 216 0.31 10.58 -3.17
N PHE A 217 1.50 10.10 -3.52
CA PHE A 217 2.25 10.58 -4.67
C PHE A 217 1.89 9.78 -5.92
N PHE A 218 1.55 10.50 -6.98
CA PHE A 218 1.18 9.95 -8.28
C PHE A 218 1.90 10.69 -9.40
N ALA A 219 3.18 10.39 -9.55
CA ALA A 219 4.04 10.98 -10.56
C ALA A 219 3.70 10.55 -11.99
N SER A 220 4.27 11.24 -12.98
CA SER A 220 3.95 11.09 -14.41
C SER A 220 4.18 9.67 -14.96
N GLU A 221 5.16 8.98 -14.41
CA GLU A 221 5.59 7.62 -14.72
C GLU A 221 4.73 6.54 -14.05
N CYS A 222 3.93 6.93 -13.04
CA CYS A 222 3.00 6.04 -12.38
C CYS A 222 1.80 5.75 -13.29
N THR A 223 1.52 4.48 -13.53
CA THR A 223 0.31 4.03 -14.22
C THR A 223 -0.89 3.98 -13.27
N VAL A 224 -2.09 3.79 -13.81
CA VAL A 224 -3.31 3.50 -13.03
C VAL A 224 -3.11 2.34 -12.05
N GLY A 225 -2.37 1.31 -12.45
CA GLY A 225 -2.07 0.18 -11.58
C GLY A 225 -1.09 0.49 -10.46
N ASN A 226 -0.11 1.37 -10.69
CA ASN A 226 0.75 1.87 -9.60
C ASN A 226 -0.08 2.68 -8.61
N LEU A 227 -0.99 3.54 -9.09
CA LEU A 227 -1.90 4.27 -8.19
C LEU A 227 -2.82 3.31 -7.42
N CYS A 228 -3.32 2.25 -8.04
CA CYS A 228 -4.08 1.21 -7.34
C CYS A 228 -3.26 0.57 -6.22
N HIS A 229 -1.97 0.28 -6.47
CA HIS A 229 -1.04 -0.23 -5.46
C HIS A 229 -0.88 0.76 -4.28
N GLU A 230 -0.65 2.04 -4.56
CA GLU A 230 -0.55 3.08 -3.53
C GLU A 230 -1.83 3.26 -2.71
N LEU A 231 -2.99 3.07 -3.34
CA LEU A 231 -4.28 3.08 -2.65
C LEU A 231 -4.42 1.86 -1.73
N LEU A 232 -3.92 0.68 -2.12
CA LEU A 232 -3.91 -0.48 -1.23
C LEU A 232 -3.01 -0.26 0.00
N HIS A 233 -1.88 0.42 -0.17
CA HIS A 233 -1.11 0.93 0.98
C HIS A 233 -1.95 1.84 1.85
N ALA A 234 -2.57 2.88 1.28
CA ALA A 234 -3.42 3.80 2.04
C ALA A 234 -4.58 3.09 2.77
N LEU A 235 -5.06 1.97 2.24
CA LEU A 235 -6.10 1.13 2.84
C LEU A 235 -5.58 0.14 3.89
N GLY A 236 -4.27 0.04 4.08
CA GLY A 236 -3.65 -0.71 5.19
C GLY A 236 -2.93 -1.99 4.78
N LEU A 237 -2.67 -2.22 3.49
CA LEU A 237 -1.89 -3.37 3.04
C LEU A 237 -0.40 -3.03 2.95
N TYR A 238 0.44 -4.00 3.30
CA TYR A 238 1.89 -3.98 3.07
C TYR A 238 2.25 -4.87 1.87
N HIS A 239 3.50 -4.84 1.45
CA HIS A 239 3.97 -5.69 0.38
C HIS A 239 3.86 -7.19 0.67
N GLU A 240 3.57 -7.96 -0.38
CA GLU A 240 3.48 -9.40 -0.31
C GLU A 240 4.87 -10.06 -0.19
N HIS A 241 5.92 -9.48 -0.81
CA HIS A 241 7.28 -10.04 -0.78
C HIS A 241 7.99 -9.93 0.57
N THR A 242 7.45 -9.18 1.52
CA THR A 242 8.01 -9.01 2.88
C THR A 242 7.28 -9.85 3.93
N ARG A 243 6.29 -10.66 3.56
CA ARG A 243 5.63 -11.59 4.50
C ARG A 243 6.60 -12.56 5.19
N GLU A 244 6.26 -12.97 6.41
CA GLU A 244 7.02 -13.96 7.19
C GLU A 244 7.23 -15.31 6.50
N ASP A 245 6.26 -15.74 5.70
CA ASP A 245 6.29 -17.03 5.00
C ASP A 245 6.86 -16.95 3.58
N ARG A 246 7.33 -15.76 3.13
CA ARG A 246 7.75 -15.52 1.74
C ARG A 246 8.86 -16.44 1.24
N ASP A 247 9.78 -16.85 2.12
CA ASP A 247 10.89 -17.75 1.78
C ASP A 247 10.43 -19.17 1.40
N LYS A 248 9.15 -19.51 1.56
CA LYS A 248 8.57 -20.75 1.01
C LYS A 248 8.24 -20.64 -0.48
N TYR A 249 8.05 -19.42 -1.00
CA TYR A 249 7.50 -19.15 -2.33
C TYR A 249 8.49 -18.44 -3.25
N VAL A 250 9.36 -17.60 -2.70
CA VAL A 250 10.37 -16.85 -3.45
C VAL A 250 11.77 -17.03 -2.85
N THR A 251 12.77 -16.74 -3.66
CA THR A 251 14.18 -16.58 -3.27
C THR A 251 14.59 -15.13 -3.48
N VAL A 252 15.16 -14.50 -2.45
CA VAL A 252 15.77 -13.17 -2.56
C VAL A 252 17.26 -13.32 -2.86
N ASN A 253 17.71 -12.78 -3.99
CA ASN A 253 19.11 -12.76 -4.42
C ASN A 253 19.79 -11.50 -3.89
N TRP A 254 20.22 -11.53 -2.63
CA TRP A 254 20.77 -10.37 -1.92
C TRP A 254 21.94 -9.69 -2.64
N GLN A 255 22.78 -10.46 -3.34
CA GLN A 255 23.92 -9.96 -4.11
C GLN A 255 23.55 -9.11 -5.33
N ASN A 256 22.28 -9.19 -5.78
CA ASN A 256 21.79 -8.40 -6.91
C ASN A 256 21.13 -7.09 -6.44
N ILE A 257 20.93 -6.89 -5.14
CA ILE A 257 20.26 -5.70 -4.59
C ILE A 257 21.25 -4.52 -4.55
N VAL A 258 20.78 -3.33 -4.93
CA VAL A 258 21.53 -2.07 -4.76
C VAL A 258 21.95 -1.89 -3.30
N ALA A 259 23.24 -1.65 -3.08
CA ALA A 259 23.80 -1.46 -1.73
C ALA A 259 23.02 -0.40 -0.93
N GLY A 260 22.65 -0.75 0.31
CA GLY A 260 21.85 0.09 1.20
C GLY A 260 20.33 -0.04 1.04
N LYS A 261 19.84 -0.81 0.06
CA LYS A 261 18.40 -1.07 -0.16
C LYS A 261 17.95 -2.46 0.32
N GLU A 262 18.82 -3.23 0.97
CA GLU A 262 18.53 -4.59 1.47
C GLU A 262 17.39 -4.59 2.49
N ASN A 263 17.22 -3.50 3.24
CA ASN A 263 16.12 -3.36 4.20
C ASN A 263 14.72 -3.42 3.54
N ASN A 264 14.60 -3.08 2.24
CA ASN A 264 13.34 -3.16 1.48
C ASN A 264 12.90 -4.61 1.19
N PHE A 265 13.78 -5.58 1.43
CA PHE A 265 13.54 -7.00 1.20
C PHE A 265 13.52 -7.80 2.51
N LYS A 266 13.67 -7.15 3.67
CA LYS A 266 13.61 -7.88 4.94
C LYS A 266 12.18 -8.31 5.22
N VAL A 267 12.05 -9.52 5.75
CA VAL A 267 10.78 -10.03 6.26
C VAL A 267 10.27 -9.12 7.37
N LYS A 268 8.96 -8.89 7.38
CA LYS A 268 8.23 -8.16 8.41
C LYS A 268 7.15 -9.02 9.04
N HIS A 269 7.01 -8.87 10.35
CA HIS A 269 5.96 -9.51 11.10
C HIS A 269 4.62 -8.80 10.89
N GLY A 270 3.55 -9.56 10.71
CA GLY A 270 2.24 -8.99 10.40
C GLY A 270 1.12 -10.00 10.28
N ASN A 271 -0.12 -9.51 10.30
CA ASN A 271 -1.30 -10.35 10.15
C ASN A 271 -1.55 -10.68 8.68
N THR A 272 -1.34 -11.93 8.30
CA THR A 272 -1.62 -12.44 6.94
C THR A 272 -3.09 -12.76 6.69
N GLN A 273 -3.95 -12.57 7.70
CA GLN A 273 -5.38 -12.89 7.68
C GLN A 273 -5.67 -14.37 7.37
N ASN A 274 -4.70 -15.25 7.67
CA ASN A 274 -4.71 -16.67 7.31
C ASN A 274 -4.91 -16.91 5.81
N LEU A 275 -4.51 -15.97 4.97
CA LEU A 275 -4.55 -16.09 3.51
C LEU A 275 -3.23 -16.63 2.95
N PRO A 276 -3.29 -17.47 1.91
CA PRO A 276 -2.09 -17.98 1.26
C PRO A 276 -1.27 -16.86 0.63
N TYR A 277 0.00 -17.17 0.36
CA TYR A 277 0.91 -16.28 -0.33
C TYR A 277 0.50 -16.08 -1.79
N ASP A 278 0.55 -14.85 -2.27
CA ASP A 278 0.03 -14.49 -3.58
C ASP A 278 1.09 -13.89 -4.51
N LEU A 279 1.68 -14.74 -5.35
CA LEU A 279 2.65 -14.32 -6.37
C LEU A 279 2.04 -13.35 -7.39
N ALA A 280 0.72 -13.37 -7.59
CA ALA A 280 0.02 -12.50 -8.54
C ALA A 280 -0.47 -11.18 -7.91
N SER A 281 -0.26 -10.99 -6.60
CA SER A 281 -0.70 -9.78 -5.89
C SER A 281 -0.14 -8.53 -6.55
N ILE A 282 -0.98 -7.50 -6.67
CA ILE A 282 -0.51 -6.17 -7.09
C ILE A 282 0.47 -5.58 -6.07
N MET A 283 0.46 -6.07 -4.84
CA MET A 283 1.37 -5.70 -3.74
C MET A 283 2.68 -6.51 -3.75
N HIS A 284 2.92 -7.35 -4.76
CA HIS A 284 4.18 -8.08 -4.88
C HIS A 284 5.19 -7.25 -5.70
N TYR A 285 6.46 -7.23 -5.28
CA TYR A 285 7.54 -6.70 -6.09
C TYR A 285 7.78 -7.50 -7.37
N GLY A 286 8.25 -6.81 -8.41
CA GLY A 286 8.77 -7.44 -9.61
C GLY A 286 10.15 -8.07 -9.41
N ARG A 287 10.56 -8.87 -10.39
CA ARG A 287 11.83 -9.61 -10.36
C ARG A 287 13.06 -8.72 -10.21
N ASP A 288 13.03 -7.52 -10.79
CA ASP A 288 14.21 -6.66 -10.96
C ASP A 288 14.19 -5.42 -10.05
N PHE A 289 13.25 -5.34 -9.11
CA PHE A 289 13.14 -4.20 -8.19
C PHE A 289 14.45 -4.05 -7.42
N PHE A 290 14.99 -2.81 -7.38
CA PHE A 290 16.29 -2.49 -6.79
C PHE A 290 17.46 -3.36 -7.28
N SER A 291 17.41 -3.85 -8.53
CA SER A 291 18.55 -4.56 -9.12
C SER A 291 19.71 -3.62 -9.41
N THR A 292 20.93 -4.02 -9.03
CA THR A 292 22.16 -3.28 -9.31
C THR A 292 22.83 -3.67 -10.62
N ASN A 293 22.45 -4.81 -11.20
CA ASN A 293 23.17 -5.46 -12.30
C ASN A 293 22.24 -6.00 -13.40
N GLY A 294 20.95 -5.67 -13.33
CA GLY A 294 19.92 -6.17 -14.24
C GLY A 294 19.55 -7.64 -14.02
N ASN A 295 20.15 -8.33 -13.04
CA ASN A 295 19.73 -9.68 -12.66
C ASN A 295 18.59 -9.62 -11.63
N PRO A 296 17.72 -10.65 -11.58
CA PRO A 296 16.60 -10.67 -10.64
C PRO A 296 17.03 -10.60 -9.18
N THR A 297 16.43 -9.69 -8.41
CA THR A 297 16.50 -9.61 -6.95
C THR A 297 15.50 -10.56 -6.28
N VAL A 298 14.36 -10.81 -6.90
CA VAL A 298 13.33 -11.75 -6.42
C VAL A 298 13.04 -12.80 -7.50
N LEU A 299 13.09 -14.07 -7.13
CA LEU A 299 12.78 -15.19 -8.02
C LEU A 299 11.70 -16.09 -7.40
N PRO A 300 10.57 -16.32 -8.10
CA PRO A 300 9.61 -17.36 -7.71
C PRO A 300 10.27 -18.73 -7.72
N LYS A 301 9.96 -19.55 -6.71
CA LYS A 301 10.39 -20.96 -6.67
C LYS A 301 9.59 -21.83 -7.62
N GLN A 302 8.35 -21.43 -7.93
CA GLN A 302 7.54 -22.07 -8.95
C GLN A 302 7.99 -21.59 -10.34
N SER A 303 8.32 -22.54 -11.23
CA SER A 303 8.74 -22.23 -12.59
C SER A 303 7.60 -21.65 -13.43
N GLY A 304 7.92 -20.70 -14.31
CA GLY A 304 6.97 -20.06 -15.23
C GLY A 304 5.99 -19.07 -14.61
N VAL A 305 6.17 -18.70 -13.34
CA VAL A 305 5.34 -17.67 -12.68
C VAL A 305 5.97 -16.29 -12.85
N GLU A 306 5.16 -15.34 -13.30
CA GLU A 306 5.51 -13.92 -13.33
C GLU A 306 5.04 -13.22 -12.05
N ILE A 307 5.84 -12.27 -11.56
CA ILE A 307 5.57 -11.48 -10.35
C ILE A 307 5.74 -9.99 -10.63
N GLY A 308 5.09 -9.14 -9.83
CA GLY A 308 5.19 -7.68 -9.96
C GLY A 308 4.25 -7.05 -10.98
N GLN A 309 3.15 -7.73 -11.30
CA GLN A 309 2.14 -7.17 -12.19
C GLN A 309 1.49 -5.91 -11.58
N ARG A 310 1.11 -4.96 -12.44
CA ARG A 310 0.41 -3.70 -12.10
C ARG A 310 -0.84 -3.50 -12.96
N LYS A 311 -1.54 -4.58 -13.30
CA LYS A 311 -2.68 -4.55 -14.24
C LYS A 311 -4.03 -4.67 -13.53
N HIS A 312 -4.08 -5.42 -12.43
CA HIS A 312 -5.33 -5.78 -11.76
C HIS A 312 -5.10 -6.16 -10.30
N LEU A 313 -6.15 -6.11 -9.49
CA LEU A 313 -6.17 -6.77 -8.19
C LEU A 313 -6.25 -8.27 -8.40
N SER A 314 -5.48 -9.04 -7.64
CA SER A 314 -5.69 -10.48 -7.56
C SER A 314 -6.97 -10.78 -6.77
N GLN A 315 -7.46 -12.03 -6.86
CA GLN A 315 -8.58 -12.47 -6.02
C GLN A 315 -8.26 -12.37 -4.52
N LEU A 316 -6.99 -12.60 -4.14
CA LEU A 316 -6.56 -12.54 -2.73
C LEU A 316 -6.35 -11.10 -2.25
N ASP A 317 -5.98 -10.17 -3.13
CA ASP A 317 -5.98 -8.73 -2.81
C ASP A 317 -7.40 -8.27 -2.44
N ILE A 318 -8.39 -8.66 -3.25
CA ILE A 318 -9.82 -8.36 -3.01
C ILE A 318 -10.28 -8.99 -1.69
N GLU A 319 -9.94 -10.26 -1.44
CA GLU A 319 -10.31 -10.94 -0.20
C GLU A 319 -9.67 -10.29 1.04
N ARG A 320 -8.40 -9.87 0.97
CA ARG A 320 -7.70 -9.14 2.04
C ARG A 320 -8.44 -7.84 2.39
N LEU A 321 -8.81 -7.05 1.39
CA LEU A 321 -9.54 -5.80 1.60
C LEU A 321 -10.93 -6.06 2.19
N ASN A 322 -11.67 -7.03 1.63
CA ASN A 322 -13.01 -7.36 2.12
C ASN A 322 -13.00 -7.88 3.56
N LYS A 323 -12.00 -8.67 3.96
CA LYS A 323 -11.81 -9.09 5.36
C LYS A 323 -11.42 -7.93 6.25
N LEU A 324 -10.47 -7.10 5.82
CA LEU A 324 -9.97 -5.97 6.59
C LEU A 324 -11.07 -4.94 6.89
N TYR A 325 -11.94 -4.68 5.91
CA TYR A 325 -13.06 -3.73 6.01
C TYR A 325 -14.42 -4.38 6.31
N SER A 326 -14.44 -5.69 6.60
CA SER A 326 -15.67 -6.44 6.90
C SER A 326 -16.79 -6.26 5.87
N CYS A 327 -16.44 -6.20 4.58
CA CYS A 327 -17.40 -6.05 3.51
C CYS A 327 -18.41 -7.21 3.50
N GLY A 328 -19.71 -6.88 3.47
CA GLY A 328 -20.81 -7.86 3.47
C GLY A 328 -21.22 -8.40 4.85
N LYS A 329 -20.71 -7.83 5.95
CA LYS A 329 -21.14 -8.15 7.33
C LYS A 329 -21.95 -7.04 8.02
N LEU A 330 -22.52 -6.11 7.24
CA LEU A 330 -23.39 -5.03 7.73
C LEU A 330 -24.84 -5.50 7.85
#